data_AF-A0A926JPW3-F1
#
_entry.id   AF-A0A926JPW3-F1
#
_cell.length_a   1.000
_cell.length_b   1.000
_cell.length_c   1.000
_cell.angle_alpha   90.00
_cell.angle_beta   90.00
_cell.angle_gamma   90.00
#
_symmetry.space_group_name_H-M   'P 1'
#
loop_
_entity.id
_entity.type
_entity.pdbx_description
1 polymer ?
#
loop_
_entity_poly.entity_id
_entity_poly.type
_entity_poly.pdbx_seq_one_letter_code
_entity_poly.pdbx_strand_id
1 'polypeptide(L)'
;MGRTLVIKSVEVAGRTFDFDEKLEVEVEPYECPHCKEEITLEQIKKTIGGTISSKQEENINAVLPYLNKYREDFGLDTCLRKAHFVAQIILECARFKTFAEYESYRYTSVIPGVFSNDTITFDQTIANSLEDYLTDIIKIEDKEGNIIPKTNAQLKQLLLDEEVQVIDKKFYAKYDGGEELLKEVNGEEEIKFKIILKNHGVFGVPLLSRAYAPYSGDKRELGNGDELTRDGWKFKGRGLKQLTGRNHYSKFKDFRDSNPFPEDNTGEIDFTAENDKNDLTEGNYLKLSENSMYATQSALYFWNKGSVYKGKYPKDLAEEDDVEGVSKAVNYYDTGGLPMRVKYYKKARKSDVFNLKRHFQLIYENGNEEQKRSVKRLLEKWRGKYKETTELLKKINEEEIIELKPLGLKK
;
A
#
# COMPACT_ATOMS: atom_id res chain seq x y z
N MET A 1 23.66 -0.24 -24.29
CA MET A 1 24.59 -0.02 -25.41
C MET A 1 25.90 0.50 -24.84
N GLY A 2 26.85 -0.41 -24.63
CA GLY A 2 28.18 -0.10 -24.09
C GLY A 2 28.94 0.86 -25.01
N ARG A 3 29.79 1.70 -24.44
CA ARG A 3 30.74 2.54 -25.20
C ARG A 3 32.13 1.92 -25.13
N THR A 4 32.77 1.89 -26.28
CA THR A 4 34.13 1.44 -26.56
C THR A 4 35.17 2.31 -25.82
N LEU A 5 35.98 1.69 -24.96
CA LEU A 5 37.23 2.28 -24.46
C LEU A 5 38.32 2.05 -25.51
N VAL A 6 38.74 3.09 -26.23
CA VAL A 6 39.80 2.96 -27.23
C VAL A 6 41.15 3.11 -26.54
N ILE A 7 41.76 2.00 -26.13
CA ILE A 7 43.14 1.98 -25.65
C ILE A 7 44.05 1.99 -26.88
N LYS A 8 44.68 3.14 -27.18
CA LYS A 8 45.61 3.28 -28.32
C LYS A 8 47.03 2.82 -27.97
N SER A 9 47.40 2.87 -26.70
CA SER A 9 48.72 2.50 -26.23
C SER A 9 48.71 2.18 -24.73
N VAL A 10 49.56 1.25 -24.28
CA VAL A 10 49.83 0.99 -22.85
C VAL A 10 51.33 1.06 -22.60
N GLU A 11 51.73 1.63 -21.46
CA GLU A 11 53.13 1.75 -21.06
C GLU A 11 53.47 0.71 -19.99
N VAL A 12 54.43 -0.18 -20.27
CA VAL A 12 54.88 -1.21 -19.33
C VAL A 12 56.41 -1.16 -19.25
N ALA A 13 56.94 -0.94 -18.03
CA ALA A 13 58.38 -0.85 -17.76
C ALA A 13 59.13 0.14 -18.69
N GLY A 14 58.52 1.29 -18.97
CA GLY A 14 59.10 2.35 -19.80
C GLY A 14 59.11 2.06 -21.31
N ARG A 15 58.32 1.09 -21.76
CA ARG A 15 58.07 0.82 -23.18
C ARG A 15 56.60 1.03 -23.51
N THR A 16 56.35 1.78 -24.58
CA THR A 16 55.01 2.00 -25.14
C THR A 16 54.67 0.87 -26.10
N PHE A 17 53.51 0.27 -25.91
CA PHE A 17 52.92 -0.72 -26.81
C PHE A 17 51.69 -0.10 -27.46
N ASP A 18 51.76 0.19 -28.75
CA ASP A 18 50.65 0.73 -29.53
C ASP A 18 49.74 -0.41 -30.03
N PHE A 19 48.43 -0.21 -29.95
CA PHE A 19 47.42 -1.20 -30.37
C PHE A 19 46.67 -0.65 -31.60
N ASP A 20 46.82 -1.31 -32.75
CA ASP A 20 46.11 -0.97 -34.00
C ASP A 20 44.64 -1.42 -34.00
N GLU A 21 44.23 -2.28 -33.05
CA GLU A 21 42.86 -2.76 -32.91
C GLU A 21 42.15 -2.08 -31.73
N LYS A 22 40.91 -1.63 -31.97
CA LYS A 22 40.01 -1.17 -30.90
C LYS A 22 39.70 -2.34 -29.97
N LEU A 23 40.26 -2.32 -28.76
CA LEU A 23 39.86 -3.25 -27.71
C LEU A 23 38.49 -2.82 -27.14
N GLU A 24 37.41 -3.47 -27.56
CA GLU A 24 36.10 -3.28 -26.94
C GLU A 24 36.03 -4.06 -25.62
N VAL A 25 36.33 -3.39 -24.50
CA VAL A 25 36.13 -3.96 -23.17
C VAL A 25 34.73 -3.63 -22.70
N GLU A 26 33.83 -4.61 -22.74
CA GLU A 26 32.55 -4.52 -22.03
C GLU A 26 32.80 -4.61 -20.53
N VAL A 27 32.61 -3.50 -19.83
CA VAL A 27 32.67 -3.47 -18.36
C VAL A 27 31.30 -3.88 -17.84
N GLU A 28 31.24 -5.09 -17.29
CA GLU A 28 30.05 -5.61 -16.60
C GLU A 28 29.56 -4.62 -15.52
N PRO A 29 28.25 -4.47 -15.32
CA PRO A 29 27.72 -3.63 -14.26
C PRO A 29 28.25 -4.05 -12.89
N TYR A 30 28.76 -3.10 -12.11
CA TYR A 30 29.21 -3.38 -10.76
C TYR A 30 28.04 -3.69 -9.84
N GLU A 31 28.13 -4.78 -9.09
CA GLU A 31 27.17 -5.17 -8.06
C GLU A 31 27.63 -4.69 -6.68
N CYS A 32 26.82 -3.87 -6.02
CA CYS A 32 27.12 -3.44 -4.65
C CYS A 32 27.01 -4.64 -3.68
N PRO A 33 28.04 -4.97 -2.89
CA PRO A 33 28.05 -6.17 -2.03
C PRO A 33 26.95 -6.16 -0.95
N HIS A 34 26.46 -4.97 -0.58
CA HIS A 34 25.42 -4.79 0.44
C HIS A 34 23.99 -4.92 -0.10
N CYS A 35 23.84 -4.99 -1.43
CA CYS A 35 22.55 -5.22 -2.07
C CYS A 35 21.98 -6.59 -1.67
N LYS A 36 22.85 -7.60 -1.56
CA LYS A 36 22.49 -8.98 -1.17
C LYS A 36 22.50 -9.22 0.35
N GLU A 37 22.77 -8.22 1.17
CA GLU A 37 22.67 -8.38 2.63
C GLU A 37 21.21 -8.54 3.07
N GLU A 38 21.00 -9.37 4.08
CA GLU A 38 19.71 -9.50 4.75
C GLU A 38 19.24 -8.18 5.38
N ILE A 39 17.93 -7.99 5.37
CA ILE A 39 17.27 -6.95 6.16
C ILE A 39 17.30 -7.39 7.62
N THR A 40 17.68 -6.48 8.51
CA THR A 40 17.76 -6.75 9.96
C THR A 40 16.63 -6.11 10.75
N LEU A 41 16.32 -6.68 11.91
CA LEU A 41 15.39 -6.09 12.87
C LEU A 41 15.78 -4.65 13.22
N GLU A 42 17.07 -4.39 13.43
CA GLU A 42 17.58 -3.06 13.78
C GLU A 42 17.40 -2.04 12.65
N GLN A 43 17.54 -2.44 11.38
CA GLN A 43 17.23 -1.57 10.25
C GLN A 43 15.74 -1.17 10.23
N ILE A 44 14.85 -2.12 10.48
CA ILE A 44 13.40 -1.85 10.55
C ILE A 44 13.09 -0.94 11.75
N LYS A 45 13.64 -1.23 12.94
CA LYS A 45 13.47 -0.41 14.17
C LYS A 45 13.94 1.02 13.98
N LYS A 46 15.13 1.22 13.40
CA LYS A 46 15.65 2.57 13.08
C LYS A 46 14.81 3.30 12.04
N THR A 47 14.27 2.56 11.07
CA THR A 47 13.36 3.14 10.07
C THR A 47 12.05 3.59 10.71
N ILE A 48 11.45 2.77 11.58
CA ILE A 48 10.27 3.18 12.38
C ILE A 48 10.62 4.40 13.23
N GLY A 49 11.73 4.33 13.95
CA GLY A 49 12.22 5.29 14.93
C GLY A 49 11.34 5.45 16.18
N GLY A 50 11.94 6.00 17.24
CA GLY A 50 11.31 6.03 18.56
C GLY A 50 11.16 4.62 19.15
N THR A 51 10.45 4.53 20.27
CA THR A 51 10.18 3.25 20.93
C THR A 51 9.15 2.43 20.14
N ILE A 52 9.36 1.12 20.10
CA ILE A 52 8.38 0.13 19.62
C ILE A 52 7.93 -0.76 20.77
N SER A 53 6.71 -1.28 20.70
CA SER A 53 6.21 -2.24 21.69
C SER A 53 6.72 -3.66 21.42
N SER A 54 6.63 -4.54 22.41
CA SER A 54 6.97 -5.96 22.27
C SER A 54 6.17 -6.64 21.16
N LYS A 55 4.88 -6.27 20.99
CA LYS A 55 4.05 -6.83 19.91
C LYS A 55 4.52 -6.39 18.52
N GLN A 56 4.99 -5.15 18.37
CA GLN A 56 5.56 -4.70 17.10
C GLN A 56 6.85 -5.47 16.79
N GLU A 57 7.70 -5.68 17.79
CA GLU A 57 8.94 -6.45 17.63
C GLU A 57 8.66 -7.92 17.27
N GLU A 58 7.71 -8.56 17.95
CA GLU A 58 7.24 -9.92 17.65
C GLU A 58 6.76 -10.03 16.19
N ASN A 59 5.91 -9.11 15.74
CA ASN A 59 5.41 -9.09 14.37
C ASN A 59 6.53 -8.86 13.33
N ILE A 60 7.52 -8.02 13.63
CA ILE A 60 8.70 -7.84 12.76
C ILE A 60 9.49 -9.13 12.68
N ASN A 61 9.79 -9.77 13.82
CA ASN A 61 10.52 -11.03 13.86
C ASN A 61 9.79 -12.16 13.15
N ALA A 62 8.45 -12.16 13.14
CA ALA A 62 7.67 -13.17 12.43
C ALA A 62 7.75 -13.05 10.90
N VAL A 63 7.88 -11.83 10.35
CA VAL A 63 7.97 -11.62 8.89
C VAL A 63 9.39 -11.60 8.37
N LEU A 64 10.38 -11.26 9.20
CA LEU A 64 11.78 -11.08 8.79
C LEU A 64 12.38 -12.31 8.09
N PRO A 65 12.17 -13.56 8.55
CA PRO A 65 12.70 -14.74 7.88
C PRO A 65 12.16 -14.88 6.46
N TYR A 66 10.87 -14.64 6.25
CA TYR A 66 10.24 -14.71 4.92
C TYR A 66 10.67 -13.54 4.04
N LEU A 67 10.81 -12.35 4.62
CA LEU A 67 11.30 -11.19 3.89
C LEU A 67 12.71 -11.45 3.35
N ASN A 68 13.61 -11.99 4.17
CA ASN A 68 14.97 -12.32 3.76
C ASN A 68 15.05 -13.54 2.84
N LYS A 69 14.17 -14.54 3.02
CA LYS A 69 14.08 -15.70 2.13
C LYS A 69 13.70 -15.30 0.71
N TYR A 70 12.75 -14.38 0.56
CA TYR A 70 12.15 -14.05 -0.74
C TYR A 70 12.70 -12.78 -1.38
N ARG A 71 13.57 -12.02 -0.70
CA ARG A 71 13.97 -10.70 -1.19
C ARG A 71 14.63 -10.74 -2.56
N GLU A 72 15.44 -11.76 -2.88
CA GLU A 72 16.17 -11.81 -4.15
C GLU A 72 15.23 -12.13 -5.31
N ASP A 73 14.44 -13.19 -5.18
CA ASP A 73 13.52 -13.65 -6.22
C ASP A 73 12.47 -12.59 -6.59
N PHE A 74 12.12 -11.74 -5.65
CA PHE A 74 11.06 -10.74 -5.80
C PHE A 74 11.57 -9.30 -5.88
N GLY A 75 12.85 -9.08 -6.22
CA GLY A 75 13.38 -7.75 -6.51
C GLY A 75 13.42 -6.81 -5.31
N LEU A 76 13.76 -7.32 -4.14
CA LEU A 76 14.25 -6.59 -2.96
C LEU A 76 15.74 -6.84 -2.78
N ASP A 77 16.43 -6.77 -3.90
CA ASP A 77 17.81 -7.17 -4.16
C ASP A 77 18.76 -5.97 -4.24
N THR A 78 18.28 -4.72 -4.12
CA THR A 78 19.13 -3.52 -4.05
C THR A 78 18.95 -2.76 -2.74
N CYS A 79 19.98 -2.04 -2.29
CA CYS A 79 19.85 -1.16 -1.11
C CYS A 79 18.68 -0.16 -1.27
N LEU A 80 18.48 0.38 -2.48
CA LEU A 80 17.37 1.29 -2.81
C LEU A 80 16.03 0.59 -2.64
N ARG A 81 15.83 -0.57 -3.29
CA ARG A 81 14.56 -1.31 -3.24
C ARG A 81 14.22 -1.74 -1.81
N LYS A 82 15.21 -2.22 -1.03
CA LYS A 82 15.02 -2.54 0.40
C LYS A 82 14.59 -1.31 1.21
N ALA A 83 15.24 -0.16 1.01
CA ALA A 83 14.89 1.08 1.71
C ALA A 83 13.48 1.58 1.38
N HIS A 84 13.09 1.55 0.10
CA HIS A 84 11.74 1.91 -0.33
C HIS A 84 10.70 0.94 0.24
N PHE A 85 10.90 -0.37 0.04
CA PHE A 85 9.94 -1.38 0.48
C PHE A 85 9.67 -1.31 1.99
N VAL A 86 10.74 -1.28 2.81
CA VAL A 86 10.65 -1.19 4.27
C VAL A 86 9.93 0.09 4.71
N ALA A 87 10.27 1.24 4.12
CA ALA A 87 9.63 2.50 4.44
C ALA A 87 8.11 2.47 4.20
N GLN A 88 7.71 1.78 3.13
CA GLN A 88 6.32 1.70 2.73
C GLN A 88 5.54 0.71 3.61
N ILE A 89 6.05 -0.51 3.86
CA ILE A 89 5.32 -1.49 4.71
C ILE A 89 5.13 -0.98 6.14
N ILE A 90 6.07 -0.17 6.67
CA ILE A 90 5.94 0.43 8.00
C ILE A 90 4.65 1.24 8.14
N LEU A 91 4.26 2.01 7.11
CA LEU A 91 3.01 2.77 7.21
C LEU A 91 1.80 1.86 7.03
N GLU A 92 1.82 1.00 6.01
CA GLU A 92 0.66 0.16 5.65
C GLU A 92 0.26 -0.83 6.76
N CYS A 93 1.21 -1.38 7.51
CA CYS A 93 0.92 -2.29 8.62
C CYS A 93 0.90 -1.61 10.00
N ALA A 94 0.64 -0.29 10.02
CA ALA A 94 0.57 0.53 11.23
C ALA A 94 1.79 0.36 12.15
N ARG A 95 2.99 0.39 11.57
CA ARG A 95 4.29 0.13 12.23
C ARG A 95 4.38 -1.28 12.80
N PHE A 96 3.92 -2.28 12.06
CA PHE A 96 3.85 -3.69 12.46
C PHE A 96 2.98 -3.94 13.70
N LYS A 97 1.96 -3.10 13.94
CA LYS A 97 0.98 -3.37 15.01
C LYS A 97 -0.01 -4.46 14.62
N THR A 98 -0.35 -4.56 13.34
CA THR A 98 -1.34 -5.49 12.80
C THR A 98 -1.07 -5.78 11.33
N PHE A 99 -1.60 -6.88 10.85
CA PHE A 99 -1.68 -7.24 9.44
C PHE A 99 -3.12 -7.25 8.92
N ALA A 100 -4.06 -6.61 9.63
CA ALA A 100 -5.45 -6.48 9.21
C ALA A 100 -6.01 -5.10 9.56
N GLU A 101 -6.83 -4.57 8.65
CA GLU A 101 -7.62 -3.38 8.89
C GLU A 101 -8.60 -3.58 10.06
N TYR A 102 -8.68 -2.57 10.93
CA TYR A 102 -9.62 -2.53 12.05
C TYR A 102 -10.92 -1.89 11.64
N GLU A 103 -12.01 -2.24 12.33
CA GLU A 103 -13.33 -1.61 12.16
C GLU A 103 -13.63 -0.59 13.27
N SER A 104 -12.62 -0.13 14.00
CA SER A 104 -12.80 0.68 15.22
C SER A 104 -13.56 2.00 14.98
N TYR A 105 -13.52 2.52 13.76
CA TYR A 105 -14.26 3.72 13.35
C TYR A 105 -15.78 3.54 13.36
N ARG A 106 -16.31 2.31 13.36
CA ARG A 106 -17.75 2.10 13.51
C ARG A 106 -18.30 2.66 14.83
N TYR A 107 -17.44 2.81 15.84
CA TYR A 107 -17.76 3.34 17.15
C TYR A 107 -17.54 4.85 17.28
N THR A 108 -17.03 5.52 16.25
CA THR A 108 -16.71 6.95 16.27
C THR A 108 -17.52 7.69 15.23
N SER A 109 -17.71 9.00 15.42
CA SER A 109 -18.31 9.87 14.40
C SER A 109 -17.34 10.19 13.24
N VAL A 110 -16.11 9.63 13.28
CA VAL A 110 -15.06 9.80 12.26
C VAL A 110 -14.91 8.49 11.48
N ILE A 111 -15.61 8.43 10.36
CA ILE A 111 -15.69 7.26 9.49
C ILE A 111 -14.63 7.39 8.38
N PRO A 112 -13.92 6.30 8.00
CA PRO A 112 -12.85 6.38 7.01
C PRO A 112 -13.39 6.78 5.63
N GLY A 113 -12.53 7.45 4.85
CA GLY A 113 -12.86 7.99 3.52
C GLY A 113 -13.21 6.96 2.44
N VAL A 114 -13.31 5.68 2.82
CA VAL A 114 -13.90 4.63 1.99
C VAL A 114 -15.43 4.81 1.86
N PHE A 115 -16.08 5.42 2.86
CA PHE A 115 -17.50 5.75 2.78
C PHE A 115 -17.73 7.02 1.97
N SER A 116 -18.72 6.98 1.08
CA SER A 116 -19.17 8.18 0.38
C SER A 116 -19.93 9.11 1.32
N ASN A 117 -19.88 10.41 1.03
CA ASN A 117 -20.80 11.39 1.61
C ASN A 117 -22.01 11.63 0.73
N ASP A 118 -22.05 11.00 -0.44
CA ASP A 118 -23.14 11.16 -1.40
C ASP A 118 -24.40 10.47 -0.88
N THR A 119 -25.51 11.12 -1.15
CA THR A 119 -26.83 10.56 -0.90
C THR A 119 -27.14 9.50 -1.94
N ILE A 120 -27.69 8.37 -1.49
CA ILE A 120 -28.13 7.26 -2.33
C ILE A 120 -29.59 6.94 -2.04
N THR A 121 -30.25 6.29 -2.98
CA THR A 121 -31.60 5.75 -2.75
C THR A 121 -31.51 4.49 -1.90
N PHE A 122 -32.35 4.37 -0.88
CA PHE A 122 -32.52 3.17 -0.08
C PHE A 122 -33.05 2.04 -0.97
N ASP A 123 -32.23 1.02 -1.18
CA ASP A 123 -32.51 -0.07 -2.12
C ASP A 123 -32.78 -1.40 -1.40
N GLN A 124 -33.11 -2.43 -2.18
CA GLN A 124 -33.42 -3.76 -1.67
C GLN A 124 -32.26 -4.38 -0.89
N THR A 125 -31.02 -4.07 -1.27
CA THR A 125 -29.82 -4.61 -0.63
C THR A 125 -29.64 -4.03 0.76
N ILE A 126 -29.76 -2.71 0.91
CA ILE A 126 -29.74 -2.03 2.21
C ILE A 126 -30.91 -2.53 3.06
N ALA A 127 -32.10 -2.63 2.47
CA ALA A 127 -33.31 -3.12 3.13
C ALA A 127 -33.13 -4.53 3.71
N ASN A 128 -32.49 -5.43 2.96
CA ASN A 128 -32.19 -6.79 3.41
C ASN A 128 -31.06 -6.80 4.45
N SER A 129 -30.00 -6.01 4.26
CA SER A 129 -28.85 -6.03 5.18
C SER A 129 -29.20 -5.47 6.55
N LEU A 130 -30.18 -4.57 6.63
CA LEU A 130 -30.60 -3.91 7.87
C LEU A 130 -31.93 -4.44 8.42
N GLU A 131 -32.48 -5.53 7.87
CA GLU A 131 -33.87 -5.92 8.13
C GLU A 131 -34.17 -6.17 9.60
N ASP A 132 -33.22 -6.65 10.39
CA ASP A 132 -33.39 -6.87 11.83
C ASP A 132 -33.21 -5.60 12.69
N TYR A 133 -32.78 -4.49 12.08
CA TYR A 133 -32.33 -3.27 12.80
C TYR A 133 -33.09 -2.00 12.41
N LEU A 134 -34.04 -2.04 11.47
CA LEU A 134 -34.70 -0.81 10.98
C LEU A 134 -35.42 -0.04 12.08
N THR A 135 -36.06 -0.70 13.05
CA THR A 135 -36.69 -0.05 14.19
C THR A 135 -35.69 0.61 15.14
N ASP A 136 -34.41 0.23 15.10
CA ASP A 136 -33.34 0.87 15.85
C ASP A 136 -32.79 2.11 15.14
N ILE A 137 -33.05 2.27 13.85
CA ILE A 137 -32.49 3.33 13.01
C ILE A 137 -33.54 4.38 12.64
N ILE A 138 -34.80 3.96 12.45
CA ILE A 138 -35.88 4.79 11.91
C ILE A 138 -37.03 4.88 12.90
N LYS A 139 -37.65 6.06 12.96
CA LYS A 139 -38.99 6.27 13.52
C LYS A 139 -39.89 6.96 12.50
N ILE A 140 -41.19 6.72 12.62
CA ILE A 140 -42.23 7.38 11.83
C ILE A 140 -43.04 8.27 12.77
N GLU A 141 -43.26 9.51 12.38
CA GLU A 141 -44.10 10.47 13.11
C GLU A 141 -45.27 10.93 12.24
N ASP A 142 -46.42 11.18 12.84
CA ASP A 142 -47.51 11.90 12.18
C ASP A 142 -47.19 13.41 12.04
N LYS A 143 -48.14 14.20 11.53
CA LYS A 143 -47.96 15.65 11.36
C LYS A 143 -47.86 16.39 12.68
N GLU A 144 -48.42 15.85 13.76
CA GLU A 144 -48.35 16.38 15.13
C GLU A 144 -47.07 15.96 15.89
N GLY A 145 -46.26 15.06 15.34
CA GLY A 145 -45.05 14.54 15.96
C GLY A 145 -45.28 13.33 16.87
N ASN A 146 -46.45 12.70 16.84
CA ASN A 146 -46.68 11.45 17.57
C ASN A 146 -46.06 10.27 16.80
N ILE A 147 -45.42 9.36 17.52
CA ILE A 147 -44.80 8.18 16.92
C ILE A 147 -45.88 7.22 16.41
N ILE A 148 -45.77 6.83 15.14
CA ILE A 148 -46.56 5.76 14.52
C ILE A 148 -45.73 4.47 14.63
N PRO A 149 -46.12 3.48 15.48
CA PRO A 149 -45.37 2.24 15.63
C PRO A 149 -45.33 1.44 14.32
N LYS A 150 -44.14 0.93 13.98
CA LYS A 150 -43.91 0.06 12.83
C LYS A 150 -43.01 -1.10 13.23
N THR A 151 -43.24 -2.27 12.64
CA THR A 151 -42.28 -3.38 12.72
C THR A 151 -41.15 -3.18 11.71
N ASN A 152 -40.04 -3.90 11.89
CA ASN A 152 -38.95 -3.96 10.91
C ASN A 152 -39.44 -4.26 9.49
N ALA A 153 -40.29 -5.27 9.32
CA ALA A 153 -40.85 -5.63 8.01
C ALA A 153 -41.69 -4.50 7.39
N GLN A 154 -42.45 -3.77 8.20
CA GLN A 154 -43.22 -2.62 7.73
C GLN A 154 -42.33 -1.44 7.35
N LEU A 155 -41.28 -1.17 8.12
CA LEU A 155 -40.30 -0.13 7.79
C LEU A 155 -39.54 -0.49 6.51
N LYS A 156 -39.15 -1.75 6.35
CA LYS A 156 -38.46 -2.26 5.15
C LYS A 156 -39.24 -1.91 3.88
N GLN A 157 -40.52 -2.28 3.85
CA GLN A 157 -41.39 -2.00 2.69
C GLN A 157 -41.61 -0.50 2.51
N LEU A 158 -41.89 0.23 3.59
CA LEU A 158 -42.16 1.66 3.52
C LEU A 158 -40.96 2.47 2.99
N LEU A 159 -39.73 2.16 3.45
CA LEU A 159 -38.53 2.86 3.00
C LEU A 159 -38.23 2.62 1.51
N LEU A 160 -38.57 1.42 1.00
CA LEU A 160 -38.45 1.05 -0.41
C LEU A 160 -39.51 1.77 -1.26
N ASP A 161 -40.79 1.69 -0.86
CA ASP A 161 -41.91 2.31 -1.58
C ASP A 161 -41.74 3.82 -1.70
N GLU A 162 -41.15 4.44 -0.67
CA GLU A 162 -40.92 5.87 -0.61
C GLU A 162 -39.55 6.30 -1.18
N GLU A 163 -38.76 5.39 -1.75
CA GLU A 163 -37.46 5.70 -2.38
C GLU A 163 -36.59 6.63 -1.51
N VAL A 164 -36.51 6.33 -0.21
CA VAL A 164 -35.91 7.25 0.77
C VAL A 164 -34.44 7.50 0.44
N GLN A 165 -34.04 8.76 0.48
CA GLN A 165 -32.67 9.17 0.22
C GLN A 165 -31.86 9.13 1.51
N VAL A 166 -30.73 8.42 1.51
CA VAL A 166 -29.92 8.14 2.70
C VAL A 166 -28.43 8.34 2.44
N ILE A 167 -27.68 8.62 3.50
CA ILE A 167 -26.22 8.53 3.48
C ILE A 167 -25.85 7.26 4.25
N ASP A 168 -25.35 6.25 3.55
CA ASP A 168 -25.20 4.89 4.09
C ASP A 168 -24.38 4.81 5.37
N LYS A 169 -23.30 5.59 5.49
CA LYS A 169 -22.46 5.62 6.69
C LYS A 169 -23.25 6.00 7.96
N LYS A 170 -24.30 6.80 7.83
CA LYS A 170 -25.18 7.18 8.94
C LYS A 170 -26.03 6.00 9.39
N PHE A 171 -26.35 5.08 8.49
CA PHE A 171 -27.14 3.89 8.80
C PHE A 171 -26.26 2.80 9.40
N TYR A 172 -25.07 2.54 8.86
CA TYR A 172 -24.25 1.38 9.24
C TYR A 172 -23.27 1.62 10.40
N ALA A 173 -22.91 2.87 10.72
CA ALA A 173 -22.03 3.20 11.84
C ALA A 173 -22.82 3.77 13.02
N LYS A 174 -22.16 4.01 14.16
CA LYS A 174 -22.77 4.77 15.25
C LYS A 174 -23.21 6.15 14.73
N TYR A 175 -24.46 6.51 15.00
CA TYR A 175 -25.01 7.82 14.68
C TYR A 175 -25.48 8.54 15.95
N ASP A 176 -24.84 9.67 16.23
CA ASP A 176 -25.13 10.56 17.37
C ASP A 176 -25.42 12.01 16.95
N GLY A 177 -25.86 12.19 15.70
CA GLY A 177 -26.13 13.50 15.08
C GLY A 177 -27.43 14.18 15.52
N GLY A 178 -28.25 13.52 16.35
CA GLY A 178 -29.61 13.94 16.68
C GLY A 178 -30.64 13.24 15.82
N GLU A 179 -31.84 13.82 15.74
CA GLU A 179 -32.88 13.33 14.85
C GLU A 179 -32.82 14.07 13.52
N GLU A 180 -32.89 13.33 12.41
CA GLU A 180 -32.76 13.85 11.06
C GLU A 180 -33.98 13.45 10.23
N LEU A 181 -34.70 14.44 9.72
CA LEU A 181 -35.81 14.23 8.79
C LEU A 181 -35.25 13.74 7.45
N LEU A 182 -35.59 12.50 7.08
CA LEU A 182 -35.19 11.92 5.80
C LEU A 182 -36.19 12.24 4.69
N LYS A 183 -37.49 12.19 5.00
CA LYS A 183 -38.56 12.46 4.03
C LYS A 183 -39.87 12.82 4.72
N GLU A 184 -40.61 13.77 4.15
CA GLU A 184 -42.05 13.96 4.44
C GLU A 184 -42.86 13.25 3.36
N VAL A 185 -43.82 12.42 3.79
CA VAL A 185 -44.73 11.71 2.88
C VAL A 185 -46.09 12.40 2.93
N ASN A 186 -46.49 12.97 1.81
CA ASN A 186 -47.72 13.74 1.67
C ASN A 186 -48.89 12.85 1.24
N GLY A 187 -50.06 13.06 1.84
CA GLY A 187 -51.34 12.63 1.31
C GLY A 187 -51.90 13.65 0.31
N GLU A 188 -53.19 13.51 -0.03
CA GLU A 188 -53.85 14.40 -1.01
C GLU A 188 -53.93 15.86 -0.55
N GLU A 189 -54.11 16.11 0.76
CA GLU A 189 -54.32 17.47 1.30
C GLU A 189 -53.36 17.84 2.44
N GLU A 190 -52.63 16.89 3.03
CA GLU A 190 -51.74 17.14 4.17
C GLU A 190 -50.59 16.13 4.28
N ILE A 191 -49.59 16.47 5.11
CA ILE A 191 -48.52 15.53 5.48
C ILE A 191 -49.16 14.33 6.18
N LYS A 192 -48.91 13.13 5.64
CA LYS A 192 -49.40 11.87 6.20
C LYS A 192 -48.51 11.39 7.33
N PHE A 193 -47.19 11.40 7.11
CA PHE A 193 -46.19 11.09 8.11
C PHE A 193 -44.79 11.56 7.69
N LYS A 194 -43.87 11.57 8.64
CA LYS A 194 -42.44 11.90 8.48
C LYS A 194 -41.60 10.66 8.76
N ILE A 195 -40.59 10.44 7.92
CA ILE A 195 -39.58 9.39 8.10
C ILE A 195 -38.34 10.04 8.71
N ILE A 196 -37.95 9.59 9.91
CA ILE A 196 -36.90 10.23 10.68
C ILE A 196 -35.82 9.20 11.05
N LEU A 197 -34.57 9.53 10.75
CA LEU A 197 -33.38 8.86 11.26
C LEU A 197 -33.17 9.28 12.71
N LYS A 198 -33.07 8.32 13.63
CA LYS A 198 -32.79 8.57 15.05
C LYS A 198 -31.36 8.21 15.40
N ASN A 199 -30.89 8.73 16.53
CA ASN A 199 -29.64 8.28 17.13
C ASN A 199 -29.65 6.77 17.36
N HIS A 200 -28.57 6.09 16.99
CA HIS A 200 -28.43 4.66 17.18
C HIS A 200 -26.97 4.23 17.39
N GLY A 201 -26.83 3.07 18.03
CA GLY A 201 -25.55 2.41 18.23
C GLY A 201 -25.08 1.65 16.99
N VAL A 202 -24.05 0.84 17.20
CA VAL A 202 -23.56 -0.12 16.20
C VAL A 202 -24.32 -1.43 16.37
N PHE A 203 -24.66 -2.08 15.27
CA PHE A 203 -25.37 -3.37 15.24
C PHE A 203 -24.60 -4.43 14.45
N GLY A 204 -25.18 -5.61 14.26
CA GLY A 204 -24.49 -6.85 13.85
C GLY A 204 -23.94 -6.91 12.42
N VAL A 205 -24.03 -5.82 11.65
CA VAL A 205 -23.50 -5.76 10.29
C VAL A 205 -22.08 -5.19 10.29
N PRO A 206 -21.05 -5.92 9.79
CA PRO A 206 -19.70 -5.37 9.69
C PRO A 206 -19.71 -4.18 8.74
N LEU A 207 -19.25 -3.04 9.25
CA LEU A 207 -19.27 -1.77 8.55
C LEU A 207 -18.54 -1.83 7.20
N LEU A 208 -17.41 -2.55 7.13
CA LEU A 208 -16.65 -2.69 5.89
C LEU A 208 -17.37 -3.47 4.81
N SER A 209 -18.34 -4.32 5.16
CA SER A 209 -19.18 -5.01 4.18
C SER A 209 -19.88 -4.01 3.28
N ARG A 210 -20.35 -2.89 3.85
CA ARG A 210 -20.94 -1.79 3.09
C ARG A 210 -19.88 -0.88 2.47
N ALA A 211 -18.83 -0.54 3.23
CA ALA A 211 -17.79 0.40 2.78
C ALA A 211 -17.14 -0.01 1.44
N TYR A 212 -16.84 -1.30 1.31
CA TYR A 212 -16.18 -1.85 0.14
C TYR A 212 -17.14 -2.58 -0.81
N ALA A 213 -18.46 -2.42 -0.63
CA ALA A 213 -19.45 -2.82 -1.62
C ALA A 213 -19.32 -1.94 -2.88
N PRO A 214 -19.62 -2.46 -4.07
CA PRO A 214 -19.62 -1.68 -5.30
C PRO A 214 -20.76 -0.65 -5.29
N TYR A 215 -20.54 0.46 -5.98
CA TYR A 215 -21.55 1.49 -6.23
C TYR A 215 -21.50 1.92 -7.70
N SER A 216 -22.54 2.64 -8.15
CA SER A 216 -22.60 3.10 -9.54
C SER A 216 -21.41 3.99 -9.90
N GLY A 217 -20.63 3.57 -10.91
CA GLY A 217 -19.42 4.28 -11.33
C GLY A 217 -18.17 3.98 -10.48
N ASP A 218 -18.19 2.95 -9.62
CA ASP A 218 -17.01 2.52 -8.86
C ASP A 218 -15.85 2.12 -9.79
N LYS A 219 -14.69 2.74 -9.56
CA LYS A 219 -13.44 2.53 -10.33
C LYS A 219 -12.35 1.82 -9.52
N ARG A 220 -12.68 1.34 -8.31
CA ARG A 220 -11.71 0.67 -7.43
C ARG A 220 -11.36 -0.75 -7.90
N GLU A 221 -12.20 -1.35 -8.75
CA GLU A 221 -12.00 -2.69 -9.31
C GLU A 221 -11.77 -3.80 -8.25
N LEU A 222 -12.37 -3.64 -7.07
CA LEU A 222 -12.20 -4.57 -5.94
C LEU A 222 -12.77 -5.96 -6.22
N GLY A 223 -13.73 -6.07 -7.13
CA GLY A 223 -14.43 -7.33 -7.46
C GLY A 223 -15.24 -7.91 -6.32
N ASN A 224 -15.56 -7.10 -5.31
CA ASN A 224 -16.44 -7.47 -4.22
C ASN A 224 -17.91 -7.53 -4.71
N GLY A 225 -18.68 -8.46 -4.16
CA GLY A 225 -20.13 -8.38 -4.16
C GLY A 225 -20.66 -7.28 -3.24
N ASP A 226 -21.99 -7.17 -3.18
CA ASP A 226 -22.67 -6.22 -2.30
C ASP A 226 -22.46 -6.53 -0.80
N GLU A 227 -23.02 -5.71 0.09
CA GLU A 227 -22.84 -5.89 1.53
C GLU A 227 -23.41 -7.20 2.08
N LEU A 228 -24.36 -7.85 1.41
CA LEU A 228 -24.94 -9.14 1.85
C LEU A 228 -23.93 -10.27 1.68
N THR A 229 -23.07 -10.18 0.67
CA THR A 229 -21.96 -11.13 0.47
C THR A 229 -20.91 -11.06 1.59
N ARG A 230 -20.85 -9.92 2.31
CA ARG A 230 -19.82 -9.58 3.29
C ARG A 230 -18.40 -9.51 2.70
N ASP A 231 -18.28 -9.42 1.38
CA ASP A 231 -17.00 -9.34 0.67
C ASP A 231 -16.14 -8.17 1.16
N GLY A 232 -16.77 -7.03 1.45
CA GLY A 232 -16.03 -5.90 1.97
C GLY A 232 -15.30 -6.19 3.28
N TRP A 233 -15.86 -7.01 4.17
CA TRP A 233 -15.18 -7.46 5.39
C TRP A 233 -14.26 -8.66 5.14
N LYS A 234 -14.71 -9.65 4.37
CA LYS A 234 -13.94 -10.85 4.02
C LYS A 234 -12.66 -10.50 3.27
N PHE A 235 -12.68 -9.49 2.41
CA PHE A 235 -11.54 -9.04 1.61
C PHE A 235 -11.09 -7.61 1.95
N LYS A 236 -11.30 -7.15 3.18
CA LYS A 236 -10.66 -5.92 3.68
C LYS A 236 -9.14 -5.99 3.65
N GLY A 237 -8.47 -4.86 3.88
CA GLY A 237 -7.01 -4.77 3.92
C GLY A 237 -6.36 -5.81 4.85
N ARG A 238 -5.53 -6.69 4.28
CA ARG A 238 -4.66 -7.61 5.06
C ARG A 238 -3.22 -7.69 4.54
N GLY A 239 -2.34 -8.23 5.38
CA GLY A 239 -0.91 -8.36 5.11
C GLY A 239 -0.12 -7.07 5.30
N LEU A 240 1.17 -7.12 4.94
CA LEU A 240 2.11 -6.01 5.12
C LEU A 240 1.81 -4.79 4.22
N LYS A 241 0.95 -4.97 3.21
CA LYS A 241 0.55 -3.93 2.25
C LYS A 241 -0.95 -3.66 2.20
N GLN A 242 -1.73 -4.25 3.11
CA GLN A 242 -3.18 -4.08 3.14
C GLN A 242 -3.81 -4.40 1.78
N LEU A 243 -3.55 -5.61 1.26
CA LEU A 243 -4.22 -6.11 0.05
C LEU A 243 -5.73 -6.13 0.31
N THR A 244 -6.51 -5.51 -0.59
CA THR A 244 -7.95 -5.24 -0.40
C THR A 244 -8.74 -5.57 -1.65
N GLY A 245 -9.88 -6.24 -1.52
CA GLY A 245 -10.82 -6.59 -2.58
C GLY A 245 -10.65 -8.03 -3.10
N ARG A 246 -11.76 -8.75 -3.29
CA ARG A 246 -11.80 -10.13 -3.78
C ARG A 246 -10.95 -10.34 -5.04
N ASN A 247 -11.03 -9.42 -6.00
CA ASN A 247 -10.25 -9.45 -7.24
C ASN A 247 -8.73 -9.44 -6.96
N HIS A 248 -8.28 -8.61 -6.01
CA HIS A 248 -6.86 -8.53 -5.68
C HIS A 248 -6.35 -9.76 -4.92
N TYR A 249 -7.21 -10.37 -4.09
CA TYR A 249 -6.92 -11.67 -3.47
C TYR A 249 -6.80 -12.78 -4.52
N SER A 250 -7.70 -12.81 -5.52
CA SER A 250 -7.62 -13.74 -6.65
C SER A 250 -6.34 -13.52 -7.47
N LYS A 251 -6.03 -12.28 -7.84
CA LYS A 251 -4.79 -11.97 -8.59
C LYS A 251 -3.52 -12.32 -7.79
N PHE A 252 -3.57 -12.24 -6.47
CA PHE A 252 -2.48 -12.71 -5.62
C PHE A 252 -2.29 -14.24 -5.70
N LYS A 253 -3.38 -15.03 -5.71
CA LYS A 253 -3.31 -16.48 -6.02
C LYS A 253 -2.59 -16.68 -7.35
N ASP A 254 -3.09 -16.06 -8.43
CA ASP A 254 -2.56 -16.28 -9.78
C ASP A 254 -1.07 -15.91 -9.88
N PHE A 255 -0.68 -14.81 -9.23
CA PHE A 255 0.73 -14.42 -9.15
C PHE A 255 1.56 -15.46 -8.42
N ARG A 256 1.10 -15.93 -7.25
CA ARG A 256 1.82 -16.91 -6.45
C ARG A 256 2.00 -18.24 -7.19
N ASP A 257 0.97 -18.68 -7.90
CA ASP A 257 1.03 -19.93 -8.67
C ASP A 257 1.98 -19.81 -9.87
N SER A 258 2.04 -18.63 -10.49
CA SER A 258 2.96 -18.35 -11.60
C SER A 258 4.39 -18.00 -11.15
N ASN A 259 4.58 -17.65 -9.88
CA ASN A 259 5.85 -17.21 -9.30
C ASN A 259 6.06 -17.92 -7.95
N PRO A 260 6.51 -19.19 -7.96
CA PRO A 260 6.68 -19.97 -6.74
C PRO A 260 7.61 -19.29 -5.75
N PHE A 261 7.23 -19.27 -4.47
CA PHE A 261 8.07 -18.76 -3.40
C PHE A 261 9.00 -19.89 -2.91
N PRO A 262 10.32 -19.65 -2.78
CA PRO A 262 11.26 -20.67 -2.32
C PRO A 262 10.83 -21.35 -1.02
N GLU A 263 10.90 -22.69 -0.99
CA GLU A 263 10.54 -23.51 0.18
C GLU A 263 9.07 -23.40 0.66
N ASP A 264 8.18 -22.75 -0.11
CA ASP A 264 6.73 -22.82 0.10
C ASP A 264 6.14 -24.00 -0.69
N ASN A 265 5.96 -25.13 -0.01
CA ASN A 265 5.43 -26.37 -0.59
C ASN A 265 3.91 -26.54 -0.41
N THR A 266 3.18 -25.46 -0.09
CA THR A 266 1.75 -25.58 0.24
C THR A 266 0.83 -25.78 -0.95
N GLY A 267 1.35 -25.73 -2.18
CA GLY A 267 0.57 -25.89 -3.41
C GLY A 267 -0.33 -24.70 -3.70
N GLU A 268 -1.30 -24.86 -4.60
CA GLU A 268 -2.28 -23.81 -4.90
C GLU A 268 -3.17 -23.49 -3.70
N ILE A 269 -3.43 -22.20 -3.47
CA ILE A 269 -4.31 -21.74 -2.41
C ILE A 269 -5.28 -20.71 -2.99
N ASP A 270 -6.57 -21.04 -2.98
CA ASP A 270 -7.60 -20.05 -3.22
C ASP A 270 -7.79 -19.17 -1.97
N PHE A 271 -7.20 -17.97 -1.99
CA PHE A 271 -7.37 -16.98 -0.93
C PHE A 271 -8.76 -16.35 -0.87
N THR A 272 -9.62 -16.64 -1.86
CA THR A 272 -11.03 -16.23 -1.89
C THR A 272 -11.97 -17.29 -1.35
N ALA A 273 -11.47 -18.48 -1.00
CA ALA A 273 -12.28 -19.55 -0.43
C ALA A 273 -12.79 -19.19 0.97
N GLU A 274 -14.08 -19.45 1.17
CA GLU A 274 -14.88 -19.12 2.36
C GLU A 274 -15.52 -20.40 2.93
N ASN A 275 -16.16 -20.29 4.09
CA ASN A 275 -17.03 -21.35 4.60
C ASN A 275 -18.49 -21.15 4.14
N ASP A 276 -19.27 -22.22 4.15
CA ASP A 276 -20.68 -22.22 3.72
C ASP A 276 -21.64 -21.47 4.67
N LYS A 277 -21.16 -20.96 5.81
CA LYS A 277 -22.01 -20.45 6.92
C LYS A 277 -21.95 -18.94 7.11
N ASN A 278 -21.29 -18.19 6.21
CA ASN A 278 -21.01 -16.77 6.42
C ASN A 278 -20.30 -16.48 7.76
N ASP A 279 -19.60 -17.46 8.34
CA ASP A 279 -18.80 -17.24 9.53
C ASP A 279 -17.58 -16.40 9.15
N LEU A 280 -17.54 -15.15 9.62
CA LEU A 280 -16.49 -14.22 9.23
C LEU A 280 -15.13 -14.53 9.88
N THR A 281 -15.11 -15.51 10.81
CA THR A 281 -13.92 -15.97 11.54
C THR A 281 -13.22 -17.16 10.88
N GLU A 282 -13.76 -17.69 9.78
CA GLU A 282 -13.17 -18.81 9.06
C GLU A 282 -13.08 -18.52 7.55
N GLY A 283 -11.91 -18.74 6.95
CA GLY A 283 -11.73 -18.58 5.51
C GLY A 283 -10.26 -18.39 5.13
N ASN A 284 -9.91 -18.69 3.88
CA ASN A 284 -8.52 -18.59 3.43
C ASN A 284 -8.03 -17.14 3.34
N TYR A 285 -8.94 -16.16 3.24
CA TYR A 285 -8.60 -14.73 3.26
C TYR A 285 -7.91 -14.29 4.56
N LEU A 286 -8.15 -14.99 5.68
CA LEU A 286 -7.53 -14.71 6.98
C LEU A 286 -6.03 -15.03 7.01
N LYS A 287 -5.55 -15.92 6.13
CA LYS A 287 -4.14 -16.31 6.04
C LYS A 287 -3.21 -15.11 5.84
N LEU A 288 -3.65 -14.07 5.13
CA LEU A 288 -2.86 -12.84 4.90
C LEU A 288 -2.65 -12.02 6.18
N SER A 289 -3.50 -12.17 7.20
CA SER A 289 -3.36 -11.49 8.48
C SER A 289 -2.80 -12.37 9.60
N GLU A 290 -2.98 -13.69 9.50
CA GLU A 290 -2.65 -14.64 10.57
C GLU A 290 -1.34 -15.40 10.34
N ASN A 291 -0.84 -15.41 9.11
CA ASN A 291 0.39 -16.11 8.76
C ASN A 291 1.38 -15.14 8.08
N SER A 292 2.51 -14.92 8.75
CA SER A 292 3.56 -14.00 8.32
C SER A 292 4.18 -14.33 6.96
N MET A 293 4.15 -15.61 6.54
CA MET A 293 4.58 -16.00 5.19
C MET A 293 3.67 -15.35 4.15
N TYR A 294 2.35 -15.60 4.21
CA TYR A 294 1.39 -15.04 3.25
C TYR A 294 1.24 -13.50 3.38
N ALA A 295 1.42 -12.95 4.59
CA ALA A 295 1.50 -11.50 4.79
C ALA A 295 2.69 -10.88 4.03
N THR A 296 3.80 -11.62 3.92
CA THR A 296 5.01 -11.22 3.19
C THR A 296 4.85 -11.45 1.69
N GLN A 297 4.40 -12.63 1.28
CA GLN A 297 4.16 -12.98 -0.13
C GLN A 297 3.19 -12.01 -0.81
N SER A 298 2.08 -11.65 -0.16
CA SER A 298 1.12 -10.67 -0.70
C SER A 298 1.72 -9.27 -0.88
N ALA A 299 2.63 -8.85 0.00
CA ALA A 299 3.35 -7.60 -0.16
C ALA A 299 4.39 -7.64 -1.29
N LEU A 300 5.02 -8.79 -1.53
CA LEU A 300 5.94 -9.00 -2.65
C LEU A 300 5.21 -9.09 -3.98
N TYR A 301 4.02 -9.69 -4.02
CA TYR A 301 3.10 -9.58 -5.14
C TYR A 301 2.79 -8.11 -5.44
N PHE A 302 2.39 -7.34 -4.42
CA PHE A 302 2.11 -5.91 -4.60
C PHE A 302 3.30 -5.16 -5.20
N TRP A 303 4.50 -5.42 -4.66
CA TRP A 303 5.76 -4.81 -5.09
C TRP A 303 6.09 -5.07 -6.56
N ASN A 304 5.73 -6.25 -7.07
CA ASN A 304 6.12 -6.73 -8.40
C ASN A 304 5.03 -6.54 -9.46
N LYS A 305 3.76 -6.72 -9.10
CA LYS A 305 2.64 -6.83 -10.06
C LYS A 305 1.31 -6.28 -9.56
N GLY A 306 1.09 -6.14 -8.26
CA GLY A 306 -0.22 -5.80 -7.70
C GLY A 306 -0.64 -4.33 -7.84
N SER A 307 0.26 -3.43 -8.24
CA SER A 307 -0.10 -2.05 -8.56
C SER A 307 0.89 -1.42 -9.53
N VAL A 308 0.45 -0.39 -10.26
CA VAL A 308 1.28 0.40 -11.18
C VAL A 308 1.04 1.90 -10.97
N TYR A 309 2.10 2.69 -11.13
CA TYR A 309 2.00 4.14 -11.25
C TYR A 309 2.79 4.59 -12.48
N LYS A 310 2.12 5.31 -13.38
CA LYS A 310 2.69 5.75 -14.68
C LYS A 310 3.32 4.59 -15.47
N GLY A 311 2.65 3.44 -15.49
CA GLY A 311 3.09 2.25 -16.21
C GLY A 311 4.27 1.49 -15.58
N LYS A 312 4.69 1.84 -14.36
CA LYS A 312 5.80 1.20 -13.65
C LYS A 312 5.33 0.54 -12.37
N TYR A 313 5.94 -0.59 -12.04
CA TYR A 313 5.70 -1.26 -10.76
C TYR A 313 6.48 -0.54 -9.63
N PRO A 314 6.08 -0.73 -8.36
CA PRO A 314 6.80 -0.16 -7.21
C PRO A 314 8.31 -0.43 -7.24
N LYS A 315 8.73 -1.63 -7.63
CA LYS A 315 10.16 -1.98 -7.73
C LYS A 315 10.94 -1.14 -8.74
N ASP A 316 10.31 -0.80 -9.87
CA ASP A 316 10.94 -0.02 -10.94
C ASP A 316 11.06 1.45 -10.52
N LEU A 317 10.01 1.98 -9.88
CA LEU A 317 10.00 3.34 -9.31
C LEU A 317 11.03 3.48 -8.18
N ALA A 318 11.23 2.43 -7.38
CA ALA A 318 12.22 2.41 -6.32
C ALA A 318 13.66 2.45 -6.86
N GLU A 319 13.93 1.81 -8.00
CA GLU A 319 15.23 1.88 -8.68
C GLU A 319 15.54 3.29 -9.20
N GLU A 320 14.51 4.05 -9.54
CA GLU A 320 14.60 5.47 -9.94
C GLU A 320 14.66 6.43 -8.75
N ASP A 321 14.79 5.87 -7.54
CA ASP A 321 14.74 6.57 -6.27
C ASP A 321 13.50 7.50 -6.19
N ASP A 322 12.33 7.03 -6.63
CA ASP A 322 11.08 7.81 -6.67
C ASP A 322 10.10 7.42 -5.55
N VAL A 323 10.36 7.92 -4.34
CA VAL A 323 9.52 7.60 -3.17
C VAL A 323 8.08 8.09 -3.33
N GLU A 324 7.86 9.18 -4.07
CA GLU A 324 6.52 9.70 -4.33
C GLU A 324 5.78 8.80 -5.31
N GLY A 325 6.45 8.37 -6.38
CA GLY A 325 5.93 7.38 -7.32
C GLY A 325 5.60 6.06 -6.64
N VAL A 326 6.52 5.50 -5.85
CA VAL A 326 6.27 4.28 -5.06
C VAL A 326 5.07 4.48 -4.13
N SER A 327 4.98 5.63 -3.45
CA SER A 327 3.85 5.92 -2.56
C SER A 327 2.52 6.04 -3.29
N LYS A 328 2.51 6.59 -4.52
CA LYS A 328 1.31 6.68 -5.36
C LYS A 328 0.92 5.34 -5.98
N ALA A 329 1.89 4.45 -6.24
CA ALA A 329 1.60 3.07 -6.58
C ALA A 329 0.95 2.35 -5.38
N VAL A 330 1.43 2.61 -4.15
CA VAL A 330 0.83 2.06 -2.92
C VAL A 330 -0.58 2.59 -2.70
N ASN A 331 -0.78 3.91 -2.77
CA ASN A 331 -2.09 4.52 -2.66
C ASN A 331 -2.12 5.85 -3.43
N TYR A 332 -2.82 5.85 -4.57
CA TYR A 332 -2.81 6.97 -5.53
C TYR A 332 -3.38 8.26 -4.96
N TYR A 333 -4.44 8.17 -4.15
CA TYR A 333 -5.19 9.31 -3.62
C TYR A 333 -4.74 9.73 -2.22
N ASP A 334 -3.82 9.00 -1.58
CA ASP A 334 -3.44 9.26 -0.20
C ASP A 334 -2.40 10.38 -0.06
N THR A 335 -2.93 11.57 0.20
CA THR A 335 -2.15 12.77 0.51
C THR A 335 -1.69 12.83 1.97
N GLY A 336 -2.38 12.14 2.89
CA GLY A 336 -2.06 12.16 4.32
C GLY A 336 -0.92 11.23 4.70
N GLY A 337 -0.86 10.05 4.10
CA GLY A 337 0.18 9.05 4.30
C GLY A 337 1.47 9.36 3.53
N LEU A 338 1.40 10.05 2.39
CA LEU A 338 2.58 10.37 1.57
C LEU A 338 3.72 11.06 2.36
N PRO A 339 3.50 12.14 3.14
CA PRO A 339 4.55 12.75 3.96
C PRO A 339 5.18 11.77 4.96
N MET A 340 4.38 10.84 5.49
CA MET A 340 4.84 9.83 6.45
C MET A 340 5.69 8.75 5.76
N ARG A 341 5.28 8.26 4.59
CA ARG A 341 6.09 7.33 3.77
C ARG A 341 7.43 7.95 3.37
N VAL A 342 7.40 9.21 2.94
CA VAL A 342 8.62 9.98 2.66
C VAL A 342 9.49 10.07 3.91
N LYS A 343 8.92 10.39 5.08
CA LYS A 343 9.66 10.45 6.35
C LYS A 343 10.31 9.12 6.72
N TYR A 344 9.60 8.00 6.59
CA TYR A 344 10.17 6.66 6.82
C TYR A 344 11.29 6.37 5.82
N TYR A 345 11.09 6.73 4.55
CA TYR A 345 12.13 6.59 3.54
C TYR A 345 13.39 7.38 3.91
N LYS A 346 13.27 8.63 4.35
CA LYS A 346 14.43 9.43 4.82
C LYS A 346 15.22 8.72 5.93
N LYS A 347 14.54 7.99 6.83
CA LYS A 347 15.21 7.20 7.87
C LYS A 347 15.87 5.95 7.31
N ALA A 348 15.19 5.25 6.40
CA ALA A 348 15.72 4.07 5.72
C ALA A 348 17.03 4.35 4.98
N ARG A 349 17.19 5.56 4.44
CA ARG A 349 18.38 5.97 3.68
C ARG A 349 19.66 6.11 4.51
N LYS A 350 19.54 6.32 5.82
CA LYS A 350 20.65 6.72 6.69
C LYS A 350 21.79 5.70 6.72
N SER A 351 22.97 6.18 7.09
CA SER A 351 24.23 5.40 7.09
C SER A 351 24.21 4.19 8.01
N ASP A 352 23.39 4.21 9.05
CA ASP A 352 23.23 3.14 10.02
C ASP A 352 21.99 2.27 9.77
N VAL A 353 21.36 2.41 8.59
CA VAL A 353 20.21 1.63 8.12
C VAL A 353 20.56 0.93 6.80
N PHE A 354 20.11 1.41 5.63
CA PHE A 354 20.49 0.84 4.33
C PHE A 354 21.68 1.56 3.66
N ASN A 355 22.13 2.68 4.24
CA ASN A 355 23.30 3.44 3.83
C ASN A 355 23.34 3.72 2.32
N LEU A 356 22.36 4.49 1.82
CA LEU A 356 22.29 4.77 0.39
C LEU A 356 23.45 5.67 -0.09
N LYS A 357 24.05 6.47 0.81
CA LYS A 357 25.29 7.20 0.51
C LYS A 357 26.40 6.23 0.09
N ARG A 358 26.66 5.19 0.90
CA ARG A 358 27.64 4.13 0.57
C ARG A 358 27.26 3.41 -0.72
N HIS A 359 25.99 3.07 -0.89
CA HIS A 359 25.54 2.39 -2.11
C HIS A 359 25.87 3.23 -3.35
N PHE A 360 25.45 4.49 -3.40
CA PHE A 360 25.75 5.37 -4.54
C PHE A 360 27.25 5.58 -4.75
N GLN A 361 28.01 5.73 -3.66
CA GLN A 361 29.46 5.87 -3.74
C GLN A 361 30.11 4.64 -4.39
N LEU A 362 29.77 3.42 -3.92
CA LEU A 362 30.33 2.18 -4.47
C LEU A 362 29.97 1.98 -5.95
N ILE A 363 28.71 2.26 -6.32
CA ILE A 363 28.28 2.20 -7.73
C ILE A 363 29.01 3.24 -8.59
N TYR A 364 29.27 4.45 -8.07
CA TYR A 364 30.00 5.47 -8.83
C TYR A 364 31.48 5.14 -8.99
N GLU A 365 32.14 4.70 -7.92
CA GLU A 365 33.58 4.42 -7.92
C GLU A 365 33.94 3.19 -8.77
N ASN A 366 33.07 2.17 -8.82
CA ASN A 366 33.38 0.88 -9.44
C ASN A 366 32.50 0.54 -10.65
N GLY A 367 31.39 1.25 -10.84
CA GLY A 367 30.44 0.95 -11.90
C GLY A 367 30.88 1.41 -13.28
N ASN A 368 30.22 0.88 -14.30
CA ASN A 368 30.40 1.33 -15.67
C ASN A 368 29.84 2.75 -15.90
N GLU A 369 30.10 3.33 -17.07
CA GLU A 369 29.70 4.71 -17.39
C GLU A 369 28.18 4.96 -17.36
N GLU A 370 27.35 3.94 -17.56
CA GLU A 370 25.90 4.06 -17.40
C GLU A 370 25.49 4.15 -15.93
N GLN A 371 26.11 3.33 -15.08
CA GLN A 371 25.91 3.35 -13.63
C GLN A 371 26.37 4.68 -13.03
N LYS A 372 27.57 5.17 -13.40
CA LYS A 372 28.07 6.48 -12.96
C LYS A 372 27.13 7.63 -13.31
N ARG A 373 26.69 7.69 -14.58
CA ARG A 373 25.71 8.69 -15.04
C ARG A 373 24.38 8.59 -14.30
N SER A 374 23.91 7.38 -14.02
CA SER A 374 22.68 7.15 -13.27
C SER A 374 22.80 7.60 -11.82
N VAL A 375 23.89 7.27 -11.13
CA VAL A 375 24.16 7.76 -9.77
C VAL A 375 24.17 9.29 -9.73
N LYS A 376 24.91 9.94 -10.65
CA LYS A 376 24.99 11.41 -10.70
C LYS A 376 23.60 12.05 -10.90
N ARG A 377 22.79 11.50 -11.81
CA ARG A 377 21.40 11.94 -12.03
C ARG A 377 20.56 11.83 -10.75
N LEU A 378 20.67 10.71 -10.01
CA LEU A 378 19.94 10.52 -8.76
C LEU A 378 20.42 11.46 -7.66
N LEU A 379 21.73 11.66 -7.53
CA LEU A 379 22.29 12.61 -6.54
C LEU A 379 21.86 14.05 -6.84
N GLU A 380 21.83 14.45 -8.11
CA GLU A 380 21.32 15.77 -8.52
C GLU A 380 19.82 15.93 -8.22
N LYS A 381 18.99 14.91 -8.49
CA LYS A 381 17.55 14.90 -8.14
C LYS A 381 17.31 15.22 -6.66
N TRP A 382 18.23 14.80 -5.80
CA TRP A 382 18.14 14.95 -4.35
C TRP A 382 19.05 16.04 -3.76
N ARG A 383 19.73 16.82 -4.60
CA ARG A 383 20.62 17.90 -4.17
C ARG A 383 19.87 18.87 -3.25
N GLY A 384 20.48 19.16 -2.10
CA GLY A 384 19.89 20.02 -1.07
C GLY A 384 18.76 19.39 -0.24
N LYS A 385 18.22 18.23 -0.65
CA LYS A 385 17.19 17.50 0.13
C LYS A 385 17.79 16.54 1.15
N TYR A 386 18.93 15.92 0.82
CA TYR A 386 19.70 15.07 1.74
C TYR A 386 21.15 15.55 1.82
N LYS A 387 21.64 15.77 3.05
CA LYS A 387 22.98 16.28 3.31
C LYS A 387 24.03 15.34 2.72
N GLU A 388 23.85 14.04 2.94
CA GLU A 388 24.72 12.98 2.45
C GLU A 388 24.82 12.93 0.92
N THR A 389 23.72 13.21 0.20
CA THR A 389 23.73 13.24 -1.27
C THR A 389 24.45 14.49 -1.80
N THR A 390 24.25 15.63 -1.13
CA THR A 390 24.91 16.89 -1.51
C THR A 390 26.44 16.79 -1.34
N GLU A 391 26.89 16.19 -0.25
CA GLU A 391 28.32 15.95 0.01
C GLU A 391 28.95 15.02 -1.03
N LEU A 392 28.28 13.90 -1.33
CA LEU A 392 28.79 12.93 -2.31
C LEU A 392 28.86 13.53 -3.71
N LEU A 393 27.82 14.26 -4.13
CA LEU A 393 27.78 14.97 -5.41
C LEU A 393 28.92 16.00 -5.54
N LYS A 394 29.20 16.73 -4.45
CA LYS A 394 30.32 17.69 -4.44
C LYS A 394 31.66 16.99 -4.66
N LYS A 395 31.91 15.88 -3.93
CA LYS A 395 33.13 15.07 -4.08
C LYS A 395 33.29 14.57 -5.53
N ILE A 396 32.21 14.03 -6.10
CA ILE A 396 32.18 13.54 -7.48
C ILE A 396 32.54 14.64 -8.48
N ASN A 397 31.93 15.83 -8.34
CA ASN A 397 32.21 16.95 -9.25
C ASN A 397 33.65 17.48 -9.09
N GLU A 398 34.25 17.42 -7.90
CA GLU A 398 35.64 17.80 -7.65
C GLU A 398 36.64 16.82 -8.30
N GLU A 399 36.35 15.52 -8.26
CA GLU A 399 37.16 14.46 -8.90
C GLU A 399 37.18 14.62 -10.43
N GLU A 400 36.02 14.85 -11.06
CA GLU A 400 35.93 15.08 -12.51
C GLU A 400 36.73 16.33 -12.96
N ILE A 401 36.75 17.41 -12.15
CA ILE A 401 37.55 18.60 -12.45
C ILE A 401 39.05 18.27 -12.42
N ILE A 402 39.49 17.36 -11.56
CA ILE A 402 40.88 16.91 -11.50
C ILE A 402 41.22 16.07 -12.73
N GLU A 403 40.35 15.14 -13.15
CA GLU A 403 40.54 14.32 -14.36
C GLU A 403 40.55 15.16 -15.65
N LEU A 404 39.82 16.26 -15.71
CA LEU A 404 39.77 17.17 -16.86
C LEU A 404 40.95 18.16 -16.92
N LYS A 405 41.71 18.35 -15.83
CA LYS A 405 42.94 19.15 -15.88
C LYS A 405 44.01 18.32 -16.59
N PRO A 406 44.71 18.86 -17.61
CA PRO A 406 45.80 18.13 -18.25
C PRO A 406 46.83 17.75 -17.17
N LEU A 407 47.03 16.45 -16.96
CA LEU A 407 48.16 15.91 -16.20
C LEU A 407 49.40 16.54 -16.82
N GLY A 408 50.00 17.48 -16.10
CA GLY A 408 51.01 18.37 -16.65
C GLY A 408 52.10 17.57 -17.36
N LEU A 409 52.11 17.66 -18.70
CA LEU A 409 53.30 17.38 -19.50
C LEU A 409 54.37 18.35 -18.97
N LYS A 410 55.28 17.83 -18.15
CA LYS A 410 56.54 18.52 -17.86
C LYS A 410 57.25 18.65 -19.22
N LYS A 411 57.34 19.89 -19.69
CA LYS A 411 58.19 20.27 -20.82
C LYS A 411 59.64 20.01 -20.50
#